data_AF-A0AAU1JHH9-F1
#
_entry.id   AF-A0AAU1JHH9-F1
#
_cell.length_a   1.000
_cell.length_b   1.000
_cell.length_c   1.000
_cell.angle_alpha   90.00
_cell.angle_beta   90.00
_cell.angle_gamma   90.00
#
_symmetry.space_group_name_H-M   'P 1'
#
loop_
_entity.id
_entity.type
_entity.pdbx_description
1 polymer ?
#
loop_
_entity_poly.entity_id
_entity_poly.type
_entity_poly.pdbx_seq_one_letter_code
_entity_poly.pdbx_strand_id
1 'polypeptide(L)'
;MAEAPMPGEGPVRPVSVSLHEGTIAALRARTGKRGMSAYVEALIQRQLERDRLRELIEDAEAAHGPVDPAAVEAKRAVLRGGSAGSADAA
;
A
#
# COMPACT_ATOMS: atom_id res chain seq x y z
N MET A 1 -1.17 -9.70 18.50
CA MET A 1 -0.38 -10.25 17.38
C MET A 1 0.88 -9.40 17.30
N ALA A 2 2.07 -9.98 17.21
CA ALA A 2 3.29 -9.18 17.08
C ALA A 2 3.21 -8.41 15.76
N GLU A 3 3.40 -7.10 15.81
CA GLU A 3 3.44 -6.28 14.62
C GLU A 3 4.65 -6.69 13.78
N ALA A 4 4.42 -7.06 12.52
CA ALA A 4 5.49 -7.36 11.59
C ALA A 4 6.34 -6.10 11.37
N PRO A 5 7.68 -6.24 11.22
CA PRO A 5 8.56 -5.09 11.01
C PRO A 5 8.13 -4.29 9.78
N MET A 6 8.21 -2.96 9.88
CA MET A 6 7.83 -2.10 8.78
C MET A 6 8.92 -2.13 7.69
N PRO A 7 8.55 -2.12 6.41
CA PRO A 7 9.54 -2.01 5.33
C PRO A 7 10.45 -0.78 5.54
N GLY A 8 11.77 -0.98 5.45
CA GLY A 8 12.77 0.07 5.68
C GLY A 8 13.18 0.30 7.14
N GLU A 9 12.63 -0.47 8.08
CA GLU A 9 13.07 -0.40 9.48
C GLU A 9 14.44 -1.05 9.68
N GLY A 10 15.34 -0.35 10.39
CA GLY A 10 16.65 -0.86 10.80
C GLY A 10 17.80 -0.54 9.83
N PRO A 11 19.02 -1.06 10.12
CA PRO A 11 20.20 -0.79 9.31
C PRO A 11 20.16 -1.53 7.97
N VAL A 12 20.61 -0.86 6.91
CA VAL A 12 20.76 -1.46 5.58
C VAL A 12 21.81 -2.58 5.62
N ARG A 13 21.46 -3.75 5.08
CA ARG A 13 22.40 -4.86 4.86
C ARG A 13 22.45 -5.23 3.38
N PRO A 14 23.64 -5.46 2.80
CA PRO A 14 23.76 -5.90 1.42
C PRO A 14 23.20 -7.32 1.28
N VAL A 15 22.40 -7.52 0.24
CA VAL A 15 21.83 -8.82 -0.14
C VAL A 15 22.03 -9.02 -1.65
N SER A 16 22.42 -10.23 -2.04
CA SER A 16 22.61 -10.60 -3.45
C SER A 16 21.34 -11.18 -4.03
N VAL A 17 20.92 -10.66 -5.18
CA VAL A 17 19.75 -11.15 -5.94
C VAL A 17 20.13 -11.30 -7.41
N SER A 18 19.49 -12.27 -8.07
CA SER A 18 19.64 -12.47 -9.52
C SER A 18 18.60 -11.66 -10.28
N LEU A 19 19.02 -10.96 -11.33
CA LEU A 19 18.17 -10.17 -12.21
C LEU A 19 18.59 -10.41 -13.66
N HIS A 20 17.64 -10.29 -14.60
CA HIS A 20 17.98 -10.29 -16.02
C HIS A 20 18.90 -9.10 -16.36
N GLU A 21 19.86 -9.32 -17.27
CA GLU A 21 20.79 -8.27 -17.71
C GLU A 21 20.08 -7.04 -18.25
N GLY A 22 18.99 -7.23 -19.01
CA GLY A 22 18.16 -6.14 -19.51
C GLY A 22 17.52 -5.31 -18.39
N THR A 23 17.10 -5.95 -17.30
CA THR A 23 16.57 -5.24 -16.12
C THR A 23 17.67 -4.42 -15.45
N ILE A 24 18.87 -4.98 -15.29
CA ILE A 24 20.03 -4.26 -14.74
C ILE A 24 20.36 -3.05 -15.62
N ALA A 25 20.40 -3.22 -16.94
CA ALA A 25 20.69 -2.14 -17.89
C ALA A 25 19.64 -1.02 -17.80
N ALA A 26 18.34 -1.35 -17.78
CA ALA A 26 17.26 -0.38 -17.65
C ALA A 26 17.34 0.38 -16.30
N LEU A 27 17.63 -0.33 -15.21
CA LEU A 27 17.83 0.28 -13.89
C LEU A 27 19.02 1.24 -13.88
N ARG A 28 20.16 0.86 -14.49
CA ARG A 28 21.34 1.75 -14.60
C ARG A 28 21.04 2.98 -15.44
N ALA A 29 20.38 2.83 -16.58
CA ALA A 29 20.00 3.94 -17.45
C ALA A 29 19.13 4.97 -16.72
N ARG A 30 18.22 4.48 -15.87
CA ARG A 30 17.29 5.30 -15.10
C ARG A 30 17.87 5.94 -13.85
N THR A 31 18.72 5.22 -13.11
CA THR A 31 19.16 5.62 -11.76
C THR A 31 20.61 6.13 -11.73
N GLY A 32 21.35 5.99 -12.83
CA GLY A 32 22.76 6.35 -12.90
C GLY A 32 23.67 5.44 -12.06
N LYS A 33 24.88 5.92 -11.75
CA LYS A 33 25.93 5.11 -11.11
C LYS A 33 25.69 4.79 -9.63
N ARG A 34 24.94 5.63 -8.89
CA ARG A 34 24.82 5.55 -7.42
C ARG A 34 23.38 5.42 -6.91
N GLY A 35 22.37 5.44 -7.79
CA GLY A 35 20.96 5.44 -7.40
C GLY A 35 20.28 4.07 -7.37
N MET A 36 20.93 3.02 -7.90
CA MET A 36 20.26 1.72 -8.11
C MET A 36 19.76 1.08 -6.83
N SER A 37 20.60 0.97 -5.79
CA SER A 37 20.22 0.27 -4.55
C SER A 37 19.06 0.96 -3.83
N ALA A 38 19.14 2.28 -3.63
CA ALA A 38 18.06 3.07 -3.02
C ALA A 38 16.77 3.00 -3.85
N TYR A 39 16.88 3.01 -5.17
CA TYR A 39 15.74 2.89 -6.05
C TYR A 39 15.07 1.51 -5.97
N VAL A 40 15.85 0.43 -5.94
CA VAL A 40 15.35 -0.94 -5.79
C VAL A 40 14.74 -1.14 -4.40
N GLU A 41 15.37 -0.62 -3.36
CA GLU A 41 14.83 -0.66 -2.00
C GLU A 41 13.47 0.02 -1.90
N ALA A 42 13.32 1.24 -2.43
CA ALA A 42 12.03 1.94 -2.45
C ALA A 42 10.95 1.17 -3.23
N LEU A 43 11.33 0.50 -4.33
CA LEU A 43 10.40 -0.37 -5.06
C LEU A 43 9.94 -1.57 -4.24
N ILE A 44 10.86 -2.23 -3.54
CA ILE A 44 10.57 -3.40 -2.71
C ILE A 44 9.68 -2.99 -1.54
N GLN A 45 10.02 -1.91 -0.83
CA GLN A 45 9.20 -1.39 0.27
C GLN A 45 7.78 -1.10 -0.18
N ARG A 46 7.62 -0.37 -1.29
CA ARG A 46 6.29 -0.08 -1.86
C ARG A 46 5.52 -1.36 -2.22
N GLN A 47 6.19 -2.39 -2.71
CA GLN A 47 5.52 -3.63 -3.07
C GLN A 47 5.04 -4.38 -1.82
N LEU A 48 5.90 -4.51 -0.80
CA LEU A 48 5.55 -5.13 0.49
C LEU A 48 4.40 -4.41 1.18
N GLU A 49 4.40 -3.08 1.17
CA GLU A 49 3.30 -2.27 1.70
C GLU A 49 1.98 -2.53 0.97
N ARG A 50 2.02 -2.66 -0.36
CA ARG A 50 0.81 -2.95 -1.17
C ARG A 50 0.28 -4.36 -0.93
N ASP A 51 1.17 -5.32 -0.72
CA ASP A 51 0.80 -6.70 -0.42
C ASP A 51 0.14 -6.76 0.98
N ARG A 52 0.74 -6.12 1.98
CA ARG A 52 0.13 -5.98 3.33
C ARG A 52 -1.22 -5.26 3.28
N LEU A 53 -1.36 -4.19 2.50
CA LEU A 53 -2.63 -3.50 2.33
C LEU A 53 -3.70 -4.40 1.69
N ARG A 54 -3.30 -5.28 0.77
CA ARG A 54 -4.22 -6.23 0.14
C ARG A 54 -4.70 -7.28 1.14
N GLU A 55 -3.79 -7.84 1.93
CA GLU A 55 -4.13 -8.79 3.00
C GLU A 55 -5.14 -8.17 3.99
N LEU A 56 -4.91 -6.92 4.42
CA LEU A 56 -5.84 -6.21 5.31
C LEU A 56 -7.22 -5.98 4.69
N ILE A 57 -7.29 -5.70 3.38
CA ILE A 57 -8.55 -5.56 2.66
C ILE A 57 -9.28 -6.91 2.60
N GLU A 58 -8.57 -7.98 2.22
CA GLU A 58 -9.13 -9.33 2.12
C GLU A 58 -9.69 -9.81 3.48
N ASP A 59 -8.95 -9.58 4.57
CA ASP A 59 -9.40 -9.90 5.93
C ASP A 59 -10.67 -9.10 6.32
N ALA A 60 -10.71 -7.81 5.98
CA ALA A 60 -11.86 -6.95 6.27
C ALA A 60 -13.11 -7.36 5.45
N GLU A 61 -12.93 -7.66 4.17
CA GLU A 61 -14.02 -8.12 3.30
C GLU A 61 -14.52 -9.51 3.70
N ALA A 62 -13.65 -10.40 4.17
CA ALA A 62 -14.05 -11.69 4.72
C ALA A 62 -14.90 -11.54 5.98
N ALA A 63 -14.59 -10.57 6.84
CA ALA A 63 -15.31 -10.31 8.08
C ALA A 63 -16.62 -9.53 7.90
N HIS A 64 -16.68 -8.61 6.92
CA HIS A 64 -17.76 -7.62 6.81
C HIS A 64 -18.49 -7.61 5.46
N GLY A 65 -18.02 -8.39 4.48
CA GLY A 65 -18.44 -8.28 3.09
C GLY A 65 -17.71 -7.17 2.32
N PRO A 66 -17.85 -7.13 0.98
CA PRO A 66 -17.22 -6.12 0.15
C PRO A 66 -17.72 -4.70 0.47
N VAL A 67 -16.86 -3.71 0.27
CA VAL A 67 -17.21 -2.31 0.52
C VAL A 67 -18.28 -1.82 -0.46
N ASP A 68 -19.43 -1.36 0.05
CA ASP A 68 -20.47 -0.70 -0.76
C ASP A 68 -20.10 0.78 -1.03
N PRO A 69 -19.84 1.17 -2.30
CA PRO A 69 -19.50 2.54 -2.65
C PRO A 69 -20.59 3.56 -2.30
N ALA A 70 -21.87 3.17 -2.37
CA ALA A 70 -22.98 4.06 -2.05
C ALA A 70 -23.04 4.36 -0.55
N ALA A 71 -22.91 3.33 0.29
CA ALA A 71 -22.78 3.50 1.74
C ALA A 71 -21.57 4.36 2.12
N VAL A 72 -20.43 4.20 1.44
CA VAL A 72 -19.25 5.05 1.66
C VAL A 72 -19.55 6.51 1.33
N GLU A 73 -20.17 6.79 0.18
CA GLU A 73 -20.46 8.17 -0.21
C GLU A 73 -21.50 8.82 0.71
N ALA A 74 -22.52 8.07 1.14
CA ALA A 74 -23.46 8.52 2.15
C ALA A 74 -22.76 8.91 3.46
N LYS A 75 -21.82 8.11 3.94
CA LYS A 75 -21.02 8.44 5.14
C LYS A 75 -20.10 9.64 4.91
N ARG A 76 -19.49 9.80 3.72
CA ARG A 76 -18.69 11.00 3.38
C ARG A 76 -19.53 12.27 3.34
N ALA A 77 -20.77 12.21 2.89
CA ALA A 77 -21.68 13.35 2.90
C ALA A 77 -21.93 13.83 4.33
N VAL A 78 -22.18 12.90 5.27
CA VAL A 78 -22.32 13.20 6.70
C VAL A 78 -21.07 13.87 7.27
N LEU A 79 -19.88 13.31 7.01
CA LEU A 79 -18.61 13.87 7.51
C LEU A 79 -18.30 15.28 6.97
N ARG A 80 -18.79 15.61 5.76
CA ARG A 80 -18.63 16.94 5.16
C ARG A 80 -19.71 17.94 5.60
N GLY A 81 -20.57 17.57 6.55
CA GLY A 81 -21.65 18.43 7.04
C GLY A 81 -22.90 18.44 6.16
N GLY A 82 -23.01 17.54 5.19
CA GLY A 82 -24.28 17.24 4.54
C GLY A 82 -25.17 16.56 5.56
N SER A 83 -26.31 17.15 5.91
CA SER A 83 -27.29 16.50 6.76
C SER A 83 -27.63 15.14 6.14
N ALA A 84 -27.30 14.04 6.83
CA ALA A 84 -28.07 12.82 6.65
C ALA A 84 -29.52 13.22 6.87
N GLY A 85 -30.34 13.08 5.83
CA GLY A 85 -31.74 13.50 5.85
C GLY A 85 -32.40 13.04 7.15
N SER A 86 -33.05 14.00 7.80
CA SER A 86 -33.90 13.85 8.98
C SER A 86 -35.16 13.03 8.68
N ALA A 87 -35.00 11.81 8.17
CA ALA A 87 -36.10 10.98 7.67
C ALA A 87 -36.37 9.75 8.54
N ASP A 88 -36.12 9.83 9.84
CA ASP A 88 -36.65 8.84 10.79
C ASP A 88 -36.84 9.48 12.18
N ALA A 89 -37.85 10.33 12.27
CA ALA A 89 -38.46 10.79 13.54
C ALA A 89 -39.87 11.32 13.24
N ALA A 90 -40.82 10.41 13.06
CA ALA A 90 -42.25 10.68 13.15
C ALA A 90 -42.96 9.46 13.74
#